data_AF-A0A220MKG8-F1
#
_entry.id   AF-A0A220MKG8-F1
#
_cell.length_a   1.000
_cell.length_b   1.000
_cell.length_c   1.000
_cell.angle_alpha   90.00
_cell.angle_beta   90.00
_cell.angle_gamma   90.00
#
_symmetry.space_group_name_H-M   'P 1'
#
loop_
_entity.id
_entity.type
_entity.pdbx_description
1 polymer ?
#
loop_
_entity_poly.entity_id
_entity_poly.type
_entity_poly.pdbx_seq_one_letter_code
_entity_poly.pdbx_strand_id
1 'polypeptide(L)'
;MDLQYKRVNNRGRVEWIERDLASSFRPEGLIMEEWQVEQYRPFVHGIRDCIGRDLTKDKLSTIAWLAGYEQSTVDKIMGLINAAYNNGKNEKK
;
A
#
# COMPACT_ATOMS: atom_id res chain seq x y z
N MET A 1 1.03 8.90 -1.69
CA MET A 1 1.60 7.78 -2.45
C MET A 1 2.16 8.41 -3.72
N ASP A 2 3.47 8.34 -3.89
CA ASP A 2 4.23 8.85 -5.03
C ASP A 2 4.98 7.68 -5.68
N LEU A 3 4.22 6.88 -6.46
CA LEU A 3 4.73 5.75 -7.23
C LEU A 3 5.22 6.20 -8.61
N GLN A 4 6.48 5.94 -8.90
CA GLN A 4 7.08 6.26 -10.20
C GLN A 4 7.74 5.04 -10.82
N TYR A 5 7.65 4.91 -12.14
CA TYR A 5 8.40 3.90 -12.88
C TYR A 5 9.90 4.11 -12.65
N LYS A 6 10.62 3.03 -12.32
CA LYS A 6 12.09 3.06 -12.15
C LYS A 6 12.81 2.46 -13.34
N ARG A 7 12.58 1.17 -13.63
CA ARG A 7 13.23 0.41 -14.71
C ARG A 7 12.57 -0.96 -14.88
N VAL A 8 13.03 -1.74 -15.85
CA VAL A 8 12.84 -3.19 -15.89
C VAL A 8 14.06 -3.86 -15.27
N ASN A 9 13.86 -4.83 -14.36
CA ASN A 9 14.95 -5.55 -13.70
C ASN A 9 15.49 -6.71 -14.55
N ASN A 10 16.55 -7.36 -14.07
CA ASN A 10 17.20 -8.49 -14.77
C ASN A 10 16.29 -9.73 -14.94
N ARG A 11 15.14 -9.76 -14.28
CA ARG A 11 14.10 -10.80 -14.42
C ARG A 11 13.00 -10.41 -15.40
N GLY A 12 13.14 -9.26 -16.09
CA GLY A 12 12.14 -8.74 -17.01
C GLY A 12 10.91 -8.12 -16.34
N ARG A 13 10.96 -7.87 -15.01
CA ARG A 13 9.84 -7.29 -14.26
C ARG A 13 9.99 -5.78 -14.14
N VAL A 14 8.88 -5.06 -14.25
CA VAL A 14 8.87 -3.61 -14.00
C VAL A 14 9.12 -3.36 -12.51
N GLU A 15 10.05 -2.46 -12.22
CA GLU A 15 10.30 -1.90 -10.89
C GLU A 15 9.73 -0.49 -10.82
N TRP A 16 9.06 -0.21 -9.71
CA TRP A 16 8.55 1.10 -9.35
C TRP A 16 9.24 1.59 -8.07
N ILE A 17 9.25 2.89 -7.86
CA ILE A 17 9.75 3.52 -6.65
C ILE A 17 8.65 4.32 -5.97
N GLU A 18 8.40 4.04 -4.70
CA GLU A 18 7.53 4.81 -3.82
C GLU A 18 8.38 5.84 -3.08
N ARG A 19 8.29 7.10 -3.52
CA ARG A 19 9.14 8.19 -3.01
C ARG A 19 8.70 8.70 -1.65
N ASP A 20 7.43 8.57 -1.27
CA ASP A 20 6.97 8.95 0.08
C ASP A 20 7.66 8.09 1.16
N LEU A 21 8.21 6.94 0.77
CA LEU A 21 8.95 6.02 1.63
C LEU A 21 10.47 6.24 1.63
N ALA A 22 10.96 7.35 1.07
CA ALA A 22 12.36 7.73 1.13
C ALA A 22 12.84 7.88 2.59
N SER A 23 13.98 7.30 2.96
CA SER A 23 14.54 7.39 4.31
C SER A 23 16.05 7.64 4.25
N SER A 24 16.69 7.87 5.41
CA SER A 24 18.15 8.00 5.52
C SER A 24 18.89 6.80 4.91
N PHE A 25 18.31 5.60 5.00
CA PHE A 25 18.89 4.37 4.46
C PHE A 25 18.47 4.09 3.00
N ARG A 26 17.41 4.73 2.51
CA ARG A 26 16.87 4.58 1.15
C ARG A 26 16.42 5.95 0.63
N PRO A 27 17.35 6.84 0.24
CA PRO A 27 17.04 8.24 -0.04
C PRO A 27 16.15 8.42 -1.28
N GLU A 28 16.15 7.45 -2.20
CA GLU A 28 15.32 7.53 -3.41
C GLU A 28 13.86 7.08 -3.17
N GLY A 29 13.58 6.31 -2.12
CA GLY A 29 12.28 5.65 -1.90
C GLY A 29 12.37 4.13 -1.76
N LEU A 30 11.22 3.49 -1.59
CA LEU A 30 11.10 2.04 -1.57
C LEU A 30 10.90 1.51 -3.00
N ILE A 31 11.76 0.60 -3.45
CA ILE A 31 11.59 -0.08 -4.73
C ILE A 31 10.66 -1.28 -4.55
N MET A 32 9.69 -1.43 -5.46
CA MET A 32 8.75 -2.55 -5.51
C MET A 32 8.67 -3.11 -6.94
N GLU A 33 8.52 -4.42 -7.07
CA GLU A 33 8.23 -5.05 -8.37
C GLU A 33 6.75 -4.84 -8.76
N GLU A 34 6.45 -4.98 -10.05
CA GLU A 34 5.12 -4.81 -10.65
C GLU A 34 4.01 -5.54 -9.88
N TRP A 35 4.20 -6.83 -9.61
CA TRP A 35 3.22 -7.65 -8.87
C TRP A 35 2.94 -7.14 -7.46
N GLN A 36 3.93 -6.52 -6.80
CA GLN A 36 3.76 -5.94 -5.47
C GLN A 36 3.00 -4.61 -5.59
N VAL A 37 3.24 -3.83 -6.63
CA VAL A 37 2.52 -2.58 -6.90
C VAL A 37 1.04 -2.83 -7.20
N GLU A 38 0.73 -3.90 -7.93
CA GLU A 38 -0.63 -4.35 -8.21
C GLU A 38 -1.44 -4.61 -6.93
N GLN A 39 -0.79 -5.06 -5.84
CA GLN A 39 -1.41 -5.21 -4.52
C GLN A 39 -1.38 -3.92 -3.71
N TYR A 40 -0.23 -3.23 -3.69
CA TYR A 40 0.01 -2.05 -2.88
C TYR A 40 -0.95 -0.90 -3.20
N ARG A 41 -1.14 -0.60 -4.49
CA ARG A 41 -1.99 0.51 -4.94
C ARG A 41 -3.45 0.37 -4.47
N PRO A 42 -4.18 -0.72 -4.77
CA PRO A 42 -5.56 -0.87 -4.31
C PRO A 42 -5.64 -0.95 -2.78
N PHE A 43 -4.63 -1.52 -2.10
CA PHE A 43 -4.61 -1.57 -0.65
C PHE A 43 -4.52 -0.15 -0.03
N VAL A 44 -3.62 0.69 -0.52
CA VAL A 44 -3.51 2.09 -0.09
C VAL A 44 -4.81 2.86 -0.36
N HIS A 45 -5.39 2.73 -1.55
CA HIS A 45 -6.64 3.41 -1.90
C HIS A 45 -7.81 2.96 -1.02
N GLY A 46 -8.01 1.65 -0.84
CA GLY A 46 -9.09 1.13 -0.01
C GLY A 46 -9.00 1.61 1.44
N ILE A 47 -7.80 1.67 2.03
CA ILE A 47 -7.64 2.21 3.38
C ILE A 47 -7.93 3.72 3.42
N ARG A 48 -7.48 4.48 2.41
CA ARG A 48 -7.76 5.93 2.32
C ARG A 48 -9.26 6.21 2.24
N ASP A 49 -9.98 5.42 1.47
CA ASP A 49 -11.45 5.54 1.33
C ASP A 49 -12.17 5.25 2.66
N CYS A 50 -11.70 4.26 3.42
CA CYS A 50 -12.24 3.93 4.74
C CYS A 50 -11.90 4.98 5.81
N ILE A 51 -10.68 5.51 5.84
CA ILE A 51 -10.27 6.47 6.89
C ILE A 51 -10.67 7.93 6.51
N GLY A 52 -10.85 8.23 5.22
CA GLY A 52 -11.22 9.57 4.72
C GLY A 52 -10.08 10.58 4.79
N ARG A 53 -8.82 10.13 4.84
CA ARG A 53 -7.62 10.99 4.85
C ARG A 53 -6.41 10.26 4.28
N ASP A 54 -5.39 11.03 3.95
CA ASP A 54 -4.10 10.49 3.55
C ASP A 54 -3.42 9.67 4.66
N LEU A 55 -2.64 8.69 4.22
CA LEU A 55 -1.86 7.82 5.09
C LEU A 55 -0.51 8.45 5.39
N THR A 56 -0.10 8.35 6.65
CA THR A 56 1.25 8.73 7.05
C THR A 56 2.27 7.80 6.42
N LYS A 57 3.51 8.26 6.35
CA LYS A 57 4.65 7.47 5.87
C LYS A 57 4.76 6.10 6.54
N ASP A 58 4.58 6.02 7.86
CA ASP A 58 4.64 4.76 8.59
C ASP A 58 3.53 3.79 8.15
N LYS A 59 2.32 4.31 7.94
CA LYS A 59 1.20 3.50 7.43
C LYS A 59 1.46 3.03 6.01
N LEU A 60 1.98 3.89 5.14
CA LEU A 60 2.39 3.52 3.79
C LEU A 60 3.49 2.45 3.81
N SER A 61 4.44 2.54 4.74
CA SER A 61 5.52 1.56 4.90
C SER A 61 4.97 0.21 5.33
N THR A 62 4.03 0.19 6.29
CA THR A 62 3.35 -1.04 6.72
C THR A 62 2.57 -1.68 5.57
N ILE A 63 1.84 -0.89 4.79
CA ILE A 63 1.08 -1.40 3.65
C ILE A 63 2.00 -1.92 2.55
N ALA A 64 3.11 -1.23 2.27
CA ALA A 64 4.10 -1.72 1.30
C ALA A 64 4.73 -3.04 1.73
N TRP A 65 5.02 -3.20 3.03
CA TRP A 65 5.47 -4.46 3.60
C TRP A 65 4.41 -5.56 3.47
N LEU A 66 3.15 -5.26 3.76
CA LEU A 66 2.03 -6.22 3.61
C LEU A 66 1.76 -6.61 2.15
N ALA A 67 1.93 -5.69 1.20
CA ALA A 67 1.74 -5.94 -0.23
C ALA A 67 2.75 -6.97 -0.80
N GLY A 68 3.82 -7.27 -0.05
CA GLY A 68 4.76 -8.34 -0.40
C GLY A 68 4.30 -9.76 -0.03
N TYR A 69 3.17 -9.90 0.68
CA TYR A 69 2.61 -11.20 1.07
C TYR A 69 1.63 -11.75 0.01
N GLU A 70 1.04 -12.92 0.29
CA GLU A 70 -0.02 -13.44 -0.59
C GLU A 70 -1.24 -12.54 -0.58
N GLN A 71 -1.90 -12.41 -1.75
CA GLN A 71 -3.12 -11.64 -1.92
C GLN A 71 -4.19 -11.96 -0.86
N SER A 72 -4.32 -13.24 -0.47
CA SER A 72 -5.29 -13.65 0.56
C SER A 72 -5.05 -13.01 1.93
N THR A 73 -3.80 -12.69 2.26
CA THR A 73 -3.43 -11.97 3.50
C THR A 73 -3.88 -10.51 3.41
N VAL A 74 -3.63 -9.86 2.27
CA VAL A 74 -4.09 -8.50 1.98
C VAL A 74 -5.62 -8.42 2.05
N ASP A 75 -6.31 -9.37 1.41
CA ASP A 75 -7.78 -9.42 1.36
C ASP A 75 -8.39 -9.57 2.76
N LYS A 76 -7.82 -10.43 3.61
CA LYS A 76 -8.26 -10.60 5.00
C LYS A 76 -8.13 -9.30 5.80
N ILE A 77 -6.99 -8.62 5.68
CA ILE A 77 -6.75 -7.36 6.38
C ILE A 77 -7.72 -6.28 5.89
N MET A 78 -7.90 -6.16 4.57
CA MET A 78 -8.89 -5.24 4.01
C MET A 78 -10.31 -5.56 4.44
N GLY A 79 -10.68 -6.83 4.54
CA GLY A 79 -11.96 -7.29 5.08
C GLY A 79 -12.19 -6.80 6.51
N LEU A 80 -11.18 -6.90 7.38
CA LEU A 80 -11.25 -6.39 8.75
C LEU A 80 -11.42 -4.88 8.79
N ILE A 81 -10.68 -4.13 7.98
CA ILE A 81 -10.75 -2.66 7.92
C ILE A 81 -12.14 -2.22 7.43
N ASN A 82 -12.67 -2.86 6.38
CA ASN A 82 -13.99 -2.58 5.84
C ASN A 82 -15.10 -2.89 6.86
N ALA A 83 -15.00 -4.02 7.57
CA ALA A 83 -15.95 -4.37 8.62
C ALA A 83 -15.97 -3.32 9.74
N ALA A 84 -14.79 -2.89 10.22
CA ALA A 84 -14.67 -1.86 11.25
C ALA A 84 -15.24 -0.51 10.78
N TYR A 85 -14.94 -0.10 9.56
CA TYR A 85 -15.47 1.12 8.96
C TYR A 85 -17.00 1.10 8.86
N ASN A 86 -17.58 -0.02 8.40
CA ASN A 86 -19.03 -0.17 8.27
C ASN A 86 -19.71 -0.20 9.64
N ASN A 87 -19.12 -0.84 10.65
CA ASN A 87 -19.66 -0.81 12.01
C ASN A 87 -19.71 0.61 12.58
N GLY A 88 -18.62 1.38 12.43
CA GLY A 88 -18.55 2.77 12.90
C GLY A 88 -19.50 3.73 12.16
N LYS A 89 -20.00 3.36 10.98
CA LYS A 89 -21.09 4.08 10.30
C LYS A 89 -22.46 3.76 10.90
N ASN A 90 -22.69 2.52 11.31
CA ASN A 90 -23.97 2.06 11.84
C ASN A 90 -24.25 2.59 13.26
N GLU A 91 -23.22 2.88 14.05
CA GLU A 91 -23.35 3.48 15.40
C GLU A 91 -23.74 4.97 15.39
N LYS A 92 -23.76 5.63 14.22
CA LYS A 92 -24.17 7.04 14.07
C LYS A 92 -25.66 7.20 13.68
N LYS A 93 -26.48 6.17 13.87
CA LYS A 93 -27.94 6.21 13.76
C LYS A 93 -28.58 6.16 15.14
#